data_AF-A0A971X023-F1
#
_entry.id   AF-A0A971X023-F1
#
_cell.length_a   1.000
_cell.length_b   1.000
_cell.length_c   1.000
_cell.angle_alpha   90.00
_cell.angle_beta   90.00
_cell.angle_gamma   90.00
#
_symmetry.space_group_name_H-M   'P 1'
#
loop_
_entity.id
_entity.type
_entity.pdbx_description
1 polymer ?
#
loop_
_entity_poly.entity_id
_entity_poly.type
_entity_poly.pdbx_seq_one_letter_code
_entity_poly.pdbx_strand_id
1 'polypeptide(L)'
;MFRKQSGVTLIEVLVTLLITTVGLLGLAALQLGALQATSDSAQRSQAVWLMQDLIERIRANPQGSADDYLPSNNCSSYPAKMCATYKTTAGAVIEAADCSAVEMATFDRWETQCRYSADSSISYTSRDSIATGANANILALTKTTNADDAELRMTASWLIKGKSGEEVSTIGGDSFTQDIQREKL
;
A
#
# COMPACT_ATOMS: atom_id res chain seq x y z
N MET A 1 -22.38 -31.14 -62.07
CA MET A 1 -23.41 -30.74 -61.09
C MET A 1 -22.89 -29.52 -60.32
N PHE A 2 -23.17 -28.30 -60.79
CA PHE A 2 -22.68 -27.08 -60.15
C PHE A 2 -23.63 -26.68 -59.02
N ARG A 3 -23.14 -26.70 -57.78
CA ARG A 3 -23.87 -26.21 -56.61
C ARG A 3 -24.12 -24.69 -56.78
N LYS A 4 -25.36 -24.25 -56.63
CA LYS A 4 -25.69 -22.82 -56.56
C LYS A 4 -25.08 -22.25 -55.27
N GLN A 5 -24.12 -21.36 -55.41
CA GLN A 5 -23.59 -20.55 -54.31
C GLN A 5 -24.68 -19.55 -53.90
N SER A 6 -25.32 -19.79 -52.75
CA SER A 6 -26.20 -18.80 -52.13
C SER A 6 -25.29 -17.77 -51.48
N GLY A 7 -25.06 -16.64 -52.18
CA GLY A 7 -24.29 -15.54 -51.62
C GLY A 7 -24.96 -15.01 -50.36
N VAL A 8 -24.18 -14.83 -49.29
CA VAL A 8 -24.59 -14.09 -48.10
C VAL A 8 -25.10 -12.72 -48.51
N THR A 9 -26.26 -12.34 -47.99
CA THR A 9 -26.86 -11.05 -48.31
C THR A 9 -26.06 -9.92 -47.64
N LEU A 10 -25.92 -8.74 -48.27
CA LEU A 10 -25.15 -7.63 -47.69
C LEU A 10 -25.70 -7.17 -46.32
N ILE A 11 -27.01 -7.36 -46.11
CA ILE A 11 -27.68 -7.09 -44.83
C ILE A 11 -27.24 -8.05 -43.71
N GLU A 12 -26.93 -9.31 -44.05
CA GLU A 12 -26.49 -10.32 -43.08
C GLU A 12 -25.10 -9.99 -42.50
N VAL A 13 -24.20 -9.49 -43.34
CA VAL A 13 -22.89 -8.99 -42.89
C VAL A 13 -23.04 -7.72 -42.04
N LEU A 14 -23.98 -6.84 -42.37
CA LEU A 14 -24.21 -5.61 -41.62
C LEU A 14 -24.78 -5.88 -40.22
N VAL A 15 -25.73 -6.82 -40.12
CA VAL A 15 -26.30 -7.25 -38.83
C VAL A 15 -25.26 -7.98 -37.97
N THR A 16 -24.41 -8.84 -38.55
CA THR A 16 -23.34 -9.50 -37.80
C THR A 16 -22.29 -8.50 -37.28
N LEU A 17 -21.91 -7.50 -38.07
CA LEU A 17 -21.03 -6.41 -37.61
C LEU A 17 -21.67 -5.57 -36.50
N LEU A 18 -22.98 -5.30 -36.58
CA LEU A 18 -23.70 -4.60 -35.52
C LEU A 18 -23.67 -5.40 -34.20
N ILE A 19 -24.02 -6.69 -34.24
CA ILE A 19 -24.07 -7.53 -33.03
C ILE A 19 -22.66 -7.69 -32.43
N THR A 20 -21.64 -7.92 -33.26
CA THR A 20 -20.26 -8.07 -32.79
C THR A 20 -19.71 -6.80 -32.15
N THR A 21 -19.94 -5.63 -32.74
CA THR A 21 -19.47 -4.35 -32.17
C THR A 21 -20.12 -4.06 -30.82
N VAL A 22 -21.43 -4.29 -30.66
CA VAL A 22 -22.12 -4.16 -29.37
C VAL A 22 -21.58 -5.18 -28.35
N GLY A 23 -21.32 -6.42 -28.76
CA GLY A 23 -20.72 -7.44 -27.90
C GLY A 23 -19.31 -7.07 -27.42
N LEU A 24 -18.47 -6.53 -28.32
CA LEU A 24 -17.12 -6.05 -28.01
C LEU A 24 -17.11 -4.86 -27.04
N LEU A 25 -18.07 -3.93 -27.18
CA LEU A 25 -18.22 -2.82 -26.22
C LEU A 25 -18.60 -3.33 -24.82
N GLY A 26 -19.48 -4.33 -24.74
CA GLY A 26 -19.81 -4.99 -23.46
C GLY A 26 -18.60 -5.66 -22.81
N LEU A 27 -17.78 -6.37 -23.59
CA LEU A 27 -16.52 -6.98 -23.12
C LEU A 27 -15.51 -5.94 -22.64
N ALA A 28 -15.37 -4.82 -23.35
CA ALA A 28 -14.47 -3.74 -22.95
C ALA A 28 -14.86 -3.12 -21.60
N ALA A 29 -16.17 -2.94 -21.35
CA ALA A 29 -16.66 -2.45 -20.06
C ALA A 29 -16.33 -3.42 -18.91
N LEU A 30 -16.52 -4.72 -19.13
CA LEU A 30 -16.15 -5.76 -18.15
C LEU A 30 -14.64 -5.80 -17.91
N GLN A 31 -13.83 -5.67 -18.96
CA GLN A 31 -12.37 -5.65 -18.85
C GLN A 31 -11.89 -4.46 -17.99
N LEU A 32 -12.49 -3.28 -18.14
CA LEU A 32 -12.17 -2.12 -17.32
C LEU A 32 -12.51 -2.37 -15.84
N GLY A 33 -13.67 -2.97 -15.55
CA GLY A 33 -14.05 -3.36 -14.19
C GLY A 33 -13.09 -4.39 -13.59
N ALA A 34 -12.67 -5.39 -14.37
CA ALA A 34 -11.69 -6.39 -13.93
C ALA A 34 -10.32 -5.78 -13.63
N LEU A 35 -9.87 -4.81 -14.43
CA LEU A 35 -8.62 -4.08 -14.19
C LEU A 35 -8.68 -3.26 -12.89
N GLN A 36 -9.80 -2.57 -12.64
CA GLN A 36 -10.00 -1.82 -11.39
C GLN A 36 -9.97 -2.75 -10.17
N ALA A 37 -10.70 -3.87 -10.22
CA ALA A 37 -10.71 -4.85 -9.14
C ALA A 37 -9.33 -5.49 -8.90
N THR A 38 -8.56 -5.74 -9.97
CA THR A 38 -7.20 -6.26 -9.86
C THR A 38 -6.26 -5.23 -9.21
N SER A 39 -6.39 -3.95 -9.58
CA SER A 39 -5.58 -2.88 -8.99
C SER A 39 -5.87 -2.70 -7.51
N ASP A 40 -7.14 -2.78 -7.10
CA ASP A 40 -7.53 -2.69 -5.70
C ASP A 40 -7.02 -3.89 -4.89
N SER A 41 -7.21 -5.12 -5.39
CA SER A 41 -6.67 -6.33 -4.76
C SER A 41 -5.14 -6.27 -4.58
N ALA A 42 -4.42 -5.69 -5.55
CA ALA A 42 -2.97 -5.52 -5.46
C ALA A 42 -2.59 -4.50 -4.37
N GLN A 43 -3.26 -3.35 -4.31
CA GLN A 43 -3.02 -2.33 -3.27
C GLN A 43 -3.32 -2.86 -1.87
N ARG A 44 -4.44 -3.59 -1.71
CA ARG A 44 -4.79 -4.27 -0.46
C ARG A 44 -3.72 -5.27 -0.04
N SER A 45 -3.21 -6.07 -0.97
CA SER A 45 -2.15 -7.04 -0.67
C SER A 45 -0.90 -6.32 -0.19
N GLN A 46 -0.48 -5.27 -0.88
CA GLN A 46 0.68 -4.46 -0.50
C GLN A 46 0.49 -3.80 0.88
N ALA A 47 -0.73 -3.36 1.21
CA ALA A 47 -1.04 -2.81 2.53
C ALA A 47 -0.86 -3.84 3.64
N VAL A 48 -1.33 -5.07 3.42
CA VAL A 48 -1.14 -6.18 4.36
C VAL A 48 0.34 -6.52 4.54
N TRP A 49 1.12 -6.53 3.46
CA TRP A 49 2.57 -6.72 3.54
C TRP A 49 3.25 -5.65 4.41
N LEU A 50 2.90 -4.36 4.23
CA LEU A 50 3.46 -3.27 5.05
C LEU A 50 3.05 -3.36 6.52
N MET A 51 1.80 -3.73 6.78
CA MET A 51 1.32 -3.98 8.14
C MET A 51 2.13 -5.10 8.81
N GLN A 52 2.30 -6.22 8.10
CA GLN A 52 3.04 -7.36 8.61
C GLN A 52 4.51 -7.01 8.90
N ASP A 53 5.17 -6.25 8.01
CA ASP A 53 6.54 -5.75 8.22
C ASP A 53 6.64 -4.92 9.51
N LEU A 54 5.71 -3.99 9.73
CA LEU A 54 5.71 -3.17 10.96
C LEU A 54 5.42 -3.99 12.21
N ILE A 55 4.50 -4.96 12.15
CA ILE A 55 4.21 -5.87 13.28
C ILE A 55 5.47 -6.67 13.65
N GLU A 56 6.17 -7.21 12.65
CA GLU A 56 7.39 -7.98 12.86
C GLU A 56 8.50 -7.13 13.48
N ARG A 57 8.64 -5.87 13.05
CA ARG A 57 9.57 -4.91 13.65
C ARG A 57 9.24 -4.56 15.10
N ILE A 58 7.96 -4.31 15.41
CA ILE A 58 7.50 -4.09 16.80
C ILE A 58 7.84 -5.30 17.67
N ARG A 59 7.63 -6.52 17.16
CA ARG A 59 7.96 -7.77 17.88
C ARG A 59 9.47 -7.96 18.04
N ALA A 60 10.27 -7.51 17.07
CA ALA A 60 11.73 -7.58 17.10
C ALA A 60 12.36 -6.59 18.09
N ASN A 61 11.62 -5.57 18.54
CA ASN A 61 12.05 -4.59 19.54
C ASN A 61 11.34 -4.80 20.90
N PRO A 62 11.70 -5.84 21.68
CA PRO A 62 11.03 -6.17 22.93
C PRO A 62 11.24 -5.13 24.04
N GLN A 63 12.24 -4.26 23.90
CA GLN A 63 12.52 -3.17 24.84
C GLN A 63 11.68 -1.91 24.53
N GLY A 64 11.04 -1.86 23.36
CA GLY A 64 10.15 -0.78 22.96
C GLY A 64 8.74 -1.00 23.47
N SER A 65 8.07 0.08 23.86
CA SER A 65 6.66 0.04 24.23
C SER A 65 5.77 0.30 23.02
N ALA A 66 4.51 -0.14 23.07
CA ALA A 66 3.53 0.16 22.04
C ALA A 66 3.32 1.69 21.85
N ASP A 67 3.55 2.47 22.93
CA ASP A 67 3.41 3.92 22.92
C ASP A 67 4.50 4.60 22.06
N ASP A 68 5.68 4.00 21.96
CA ASP A 68 6.79 4.51 21.14
C ASP A 68 6.48 4.46 19.64
N TYR A 69 5.55 3.58 19.23
CA TYR A 69 5.11 3.41 17.85
C TYR A 69 3.86 4.26 17.50
N LEU A 70 3.28 5.03 18.43
CA LEU A 70 2.08 5.87 18.21
C LEU A 70 2.30 7.27 17.58
N PRO A 71 3.47 7.93 17.67
CA PRO A 71 3.68 9.24 17.04
C PRO A 71 3.72 9.17 15.51
N SER A 72 2.88 9.94 14.82
CA SER A 72 2.83 10.01 13.34
C SER A 72 4.22 10.13 12.71
N ASN A 73 4.46 9.37 11.64
CA ASN A 73 5.70 9.48 10.87
C ASN A 73 5.75 10.82 10.12
N ASN A 74 6.95 11.39 10.04
CA ASN A 74 7.24 12.55 9.20
C ASN A 74 8.15 12.11 8.05
N CYS A 75 7.61 12.01 6.84
CA CYS A 75 8.39 11.65 5.65
C CYS A 75 9.11 12.83 4.99
N SER A 76 9.01 14.03 5.55
CA SER A 76 9.70 15.23 5.06
C SER A 76 11.15 15.30 5.55
N SER A 77 11.50 14.53 6.57
CA SER A 77 12.82 14.53 7.19
C SER A 77 13.23 13.14 7.66
N TYR A 78 14.53 12.88 7.70
CA TYR A 78 15.08 11.68 8.29
C TYR A 78 14.93 11.67 9.81
N PRO A 79 14.79 10.49 10.44
CA PRO A 79 14.92 10.36 11.88
C PRO A 79 16.34 10.72 12.31
N ALA A 80 16.49 11.20 13.55
CA ALA A 80 17.77 11.67 14.08
C ALA A 80 18.85 10.59 14.10
N LYS A 81 18.45 9.31 14.22
CA LYS A 81 19.32 8.15 14.09
C LYS A 81 18.72 7.17 13.09
N MET A 82 19.58 6.62 12.24
CA MET A 82 19.23 5.51 11.36
C MET A 82 19.74 4.22 11.97
N CYS A 83 18.80 3.32 12.31
CA CYS A 83 19.09 2.08 13.04
C CYS A 83 19.36 0.89 12.12
N ALA A 84 19.61 1.16 10.83
CA ALA A 84 19.97 0.16 9.83
C ALA A 84 21.12 0.68 8.97
N THR A 85 21.98 -0.22 8.53
CA THR A 85 23.06 0.08 7.59
C THR A 85 22.48 0.45 6.24
N TYR A 86 22.98 1.53 5.64
CA TYR A 86 22.51 2.01 4.34
C TYR A 86 23.65 2.40 3.41
N LYS A 87 23.36 2.51 2.11
CA LYS A 87 24.32 2.92 1.09
C LYS A 87 23.97 4.29 0.51
N THR A 88 24.95 5.16 0.48
CA THR A 88 24.82 6.44 -0.23
C THR A 88 24.91 6.22 -1.74
N THR A 89 24.43 7.18 -2.53
CA THR A 89 24.57 7.17 -4.00
C THR A 89 26.02 7.28 -4.47
N ALA A 90 26.92 7.77 -3.61
CA ALA A 90 28.37 7.72 -3.83
C ALA A 90 28.98 6.33 -3.56
N GLY A 91 28.18 5.35 -3.13
CA GLY A 91 28.60 3.97 -2.87
C GLY A 91 29.20 3.73 -1.48
N ALA A 92 29.20 4.73 -0.60
CA ALA A 92 29.66 4.55 0.78
C ALA A 92 28.62 3.76 1.58
N VAL A 93 29.09 2.76 2.34
CA VAL A 93 28.29 2.04 3.33
C VAL A 93 28.39 2.81 4.64
N ILE A 94 27.24 3.19 5.19
CA ILE A 94 27.13 3.80 6.52
C ILE A 94 26.52 2.74 7.44
N GLU A 95 27.24 2.41 8.50
CA GLU A 95 26.78 1.44 9.50
C GLU A 95 25.62 1.99 10.33
N ALA A 96 24.80 1.08 10.85
CA ALA A 96 23.71 1.42 11.75
C ALA A 96 24.22 2.20 12.98
N ALA A 97 23.47 3.22 13.40
CA ALA A 97 23.73 3.92 14.64
C ALA A 97 23.28 3.10 15.85
N ASP A 98 23.91 3.33 17.01
CA ASP A 98 23.45 2.78 18.29
C ASP A 98 22.12 3.44 18.71
N CYS A 99 21.02 2.75 18.41
CA CYS A 99 19.66 3.18 18.72
C CYS A 99 19.16 2.57 20.03
N SER A 100 18.57 3.41 20.88
CA SER A 100 17.70 2.95 21.97
C SER A 100 16.40 2.37 21.42
N ALA A 101 15.65 1.65 22.26
CA ALA A 101 14.38 1.04 21.86
C ALA A 101 13.34 2.05 21.33
N VAL A 102 13.32 3.28 21.88
CA VAL A 102 12.43 4.37 21.44
C VAL A 102 12.89 4.94 20.08
N GLU A 103 14.20 5.10 19.89
CA GLU A 103 14.77 5.57 18.63
C GLU A 103 14.57 4.52 17.52
N MET A 104 14.68 3.23 17.85
CA MET A 104 14.39 2.13 16.95
C MET A 104 12.92 2.13 16.51
N ALA A 105 11.97 2.34 17.44
CA ALA A 105 10.56 2.44 17.10
C ALA A 105 10.24 3.61 16.16
N THR A 106 10.89 4.76 16.38
CA THR A 106 10.78 5.94 15.50
C THR A 106 11.32 5.63 14.11
N PHE A 107 12.47 4.96 14.04
CA PHE A 107 13.09 4.55 12.78
C PHE A 107 12.26 3.51 12.04
N ASP A 108 11.77 2.45 12.69
CA ASP A 108 10.92 1.41 12.09
C ASP A 108 9.64 2.00 11.49
N ARG A 109 9.00 2.92 12.22
CA ARG A 109 7.79 3.58 11.74
C ARG A 109 8.08 4.49 10.55
N TRP A 110 9.18 5.23 10.61
CA TRP A 110 9.61 6.05 9.49
C TRP A 110 9.97 5.19 8.29
N GLU A 111 10.72 4.11 8.48
CA GLU A 111 11.12 3.20 7.42
C GLU A 111 9.87 2.62 6.77
N THR A 112 9.00 1.90 7.49
CA THR A 112 7.81 1.22 6.94
C THR A 112 6.87 2.11 6.12
N GLN A 113 6.78 3.41 6.43
CA GLN A 113 5.82 4.31 5.77
C GLN A 113 6.46 5.36 4.86
N CYS A 114 7.72 5.72 5.06
CA CYS A 114 8.37 6.77 4.30
C CYS A 114 9.17 6.19 3.14
N ARG A 115 8.95 6.78 1.97
CA ARG A 115 9.75 6.53 0.79
C ARG A 115 11.04 7.35 0.91
N TYR A 116 12.19 6.70 0.77
CA TYR A 116 13.50 7.36 0.71
C TYR A 116 13.67 8.33 -0.49
N SER A 117 12.65 8.51 -1.34
CA SER A 117 12.67 9.39 -2.51
C SER A 117 12.74 10.89 -2.18
N ALA A 118 12.68 11.27 -0.90
CA ALA A 118 12.95 12.64 -0.47
C ALA A 118 14.43 13.01 -0.57
N ASP A 119 15.34 12.05 -0.75
CA ASP A 119 16.78 12.30 -0.86
C ASP A 119 17.42 11.50 -1.99
N SER A 120 18.10 12.19 -2.89
CA SER A 120 18.90 11.61 -3.97
C SER A 120 20.26 11.10 -3.49
N SER A 121 20.58 11.24 -2.20
CA SER A 121 21.85 10.83 -1.61
C SER A 121 21.90 9.36 -1.18
N ILE A 122 20.76 8.65 -1.19
CA ILE A 122 20.67 7.27 -0.68
C ILE A 122 20.09 6.31 -1.72
N SER A 123 20.75 5.16 -1.91
CA SER A 123 20.36 4.14 -2.89
C SER A 123 19.96 2.85 -2.18
N TYR A 124 18.71 2.42 -2.38
CA TYR A 124 18.19 1.16 -1.85
C TYR A 124 17.62 0.32 -3.00
N THR A 125 17.91 -0.98 -2.99
CA THR A 125 17.55 -1.92 -4.06
C THR A 125 16.22 -2.63 -3.84
N SER A 126 15.57 -2.44 -2.70
CA SER A 126 14.49 -3.33 -2.28
C SER A 126 13.61 -2.70 -1.21
N ARG A 127 12.71 -1.77 -1.55
CA ARG A 127 11.57 -1.44 -0.68
C ARG A 127 10.30 -1.21 -1.48
N ASP A 128 9.25 -1.90 -1.03
CA ASP A 128 7.92 -1.97 -1.62
C ASP A 128 7.05 -0.87 -0.98
N SER A 129 7.16 0.38 -1.48
CA SER A 129 6.29 1.46 -1.00
C SER A 129 4.98 1.46 -1.79
N ILE A 130 3.83 1.44 -1.11
CA ILE A 130 2.56 1.81 -1.76
C ILE A 130 2.70 3.25 -2.25
N ALA A 131 2.48 3.46 -3.54
CA ALA A 131 2.47 4.80 -4.13
C ALA A 131 1.20 5.55 -3.73
N THR A 132 1.12 5.97 -2.47
CA THR A 132 0.22 7.05 -2.09
C THR A 132 0.87 8.38 -2.45
N GLY A 133 0.05 9.41 -2.69
CA GLY A 133 0.57 10.77 -2.88
C GLY A 133 1.55 11.14 -1.77
N ALA A 134 2.54 12.00 -2.09
CA ALA A 134 3.53 12.47 -1.13
C ALA A 134 2.83 12.90 0.17
N ASN A 135 3.19 12.28 1.31
CA ASN A 135 2.69 12.52 2.67
C ASN A 135 1.41 11.79 3.13
N ALA A 136 0.92 10.76 2.44
CA ALA A 136 -0.16 9.96 3.02
C ALA A 136 0.39 9.01 4.08
N ASN A 137 -0.09 9.13 5.33
CA ASN A 137 0.08 8.09 6.35
C ASN A 137 -0.71 6.86 5.91
N ILE A 138 -0.02 5.88 5.34
CA ILE A 138 -0.62 4.62 4.89
C ILE A 138 -1.06 3.80 6.10
N LEU A 139 -0.29 3.83 7.19
CA LEU A 139 -0.56 3.09 8.41
C LEU A 139 -0.84 4.04 9.59
N ALA A 140 -2.05 3.95 10.13
CA ALA A 140 -2.42 4.60 11.38
C ALA A 140 -2.38 3.58 12.51
N LEU A 141 -1.70 3.93 13.61
CA LEU A 141 -1.68 3.13 14.82
C LEU A 141 -2.52 3.84 15.88
N THR A 142 -3.33 3.08 16.60
CA THR A 142 -4.14 3.59 17.70
C THR A 142 -4.09 2.59 18.83
N LYS A 143 -3.82 3.08 20.03
CA LYS A 143 -3.90 2.26 21.24
C LYS A 143 -5.30 2.39 21.82
N THR A 144 -5.96 1.26 22.00
CA THR A 144 -7.20 1.19 22.77
C THR A 144 -6.88 0.60 24.13
N THR A 145 -6.97 1.43 25.17
CA THR A 145 -6.83 0.97 26.56
C THR A 145 -8.21 0.58 27.07
N ASN A 146 -8.43 -0.70 27.27
CA ASN A 146 -9.50 -1.19 28.15
C ASN A 146 -8.93 -1.30 29.57
N ALA A 147 -9.81 -1.30 30.59
CA ALA A 147 -9.42 -1.21 32.00
C ALA A 147 -8.39 -2.27 32.45
N ASP A 148 -8.30 -3.41 31.75
CA ASP A 148 -7.43 -4.54 32.08
C ASP A 148 -6.50 -4.99 30.93
N ASP A 149 -6.55 -4.37 29.74
CA ASP A 149 -5.69 -4.76 28.61
C ASP A 149 -5.40 -3.59 27.65
N ALA A 150 -4.17 -3.54 27.15
CA ALA A 150 -3.70 -2.52 26.21
C ALA A 150 -3.55 -3.16 24.82
N GLU A 151 -4.49 -2.87 23.94
CA GLU A 151 -4.51 -3.38 22.57
C GLU A 151 -3.96 -2.32 21.59
N LEU A 152 -3.05 -2.73 20.72
CA LEU A 152 -2.55 -1.90 19.63
C LEU A 152 -3.32 -2.25 18.34
N ARG A 153 -4.05 -1.29 17.80
CA ARG A 153 -4.78 -1.42 16.55
C ARG A 153 -4.01 -0.73 15.44
N MET A 154 -3.82 -1.43 14.32
CA MET A 154 -3.19 -0.86 13.14
C MET A 154 -4.18 -0.86 11.99
N THR A 155 -4.33 0.29 11.34
CA THR A 155 -5.24 0.47 10.21
C THR A 155 -4.44 0.91 9.00
N ALA A 156 -4.54 0.17 7.91
CA ALA A 156 -4.01 0.58 6.62
C ALA A 156 -5.10 1.24 5.76
N SER A 157 -4.75 2.33 5.09
CA SER A 157 -5.61 3.05 4.13
C SER A 157 -4.90 3.24 2.80
N TRP A 158 -5.59 2.91 1.70
CA TRP A 158 -5.13 3.15 0.33
C TRP A 158 -6.20 3.86 -0.50
N LEU A 159 -5.78 4.47 -1.60
CA LEU A 159 -6.66 5.24 -2.48
C LEU A 159 -6.97 4.46 -3.74
N ILE A 160 -8.26 4.22 -3.98
CA ILE A 160 -8.73 3.70 -5.26
C ILE A 160 -8.88 4.90 -6.21
N LYS A 161 -8.22 4.85 -7.37
CA LYS A 161 -8.32 5.89 -8.40
C LYS A 161 -9.71 5.86 -9.05
N GLY A 162 -10.70 6.49 -8.41
CA GLY A 162 -12.10 6.49 -8.85
C GLY A 162 -12.99 7.61 -8.31
N LYS A 163 -12.57 8.37 -7.28
CA LYS A 163 -13.31 9.54 -6.79
C LYS A 163 -12.39 10.76 -6.64
N SER A 164 -12.45 11.65 -7.62
CA SER A 164 -11.89 12.99 -7.55
C SER A 164 -12.85 13.90 -6.80
N GLY A 165 -12.70 14.01 -5.48
CA GLY A 165 -13.42 15.00 -4.69
C GLY A 165 -13.75 14.55 -3.29
N GLU A 166 -12.73 14.36 -2.43
CA GLU A 166 -12.90 14.64 -1.01
C GLU A 166 -11.53 14.85 -0.34
N GLU A 167 -11.43 15.99 0.33
CA GLU A 167 -10.27 16.45 1.06
C GLU A 167 -10.15 15.66 2.37
N VAL A 168 -9.08 14.85 2.44
CA VAL A 168 -8.31 14.43 3.62
C VAL A 168 -8.99 14.62 4.99
N SER A 169 -10.01 13.81 5.28
CA SER A 169 -10.31 13.34 6.63
C SER A 169 -11.34 12.21 6.54
N THR A 170 -10.86 10.96 6.46
CA THR A 170 -11.69 9.75 6.59
C THR A 170 -12.93 9.68 5.67
N ILE A 171 -12.78 9.75 4.34
CA ILE A 171 -13.91 9.46 3.43
C ILE A 171 -13.49 8.58 2.25
N GLY A 172 -14.01 7.35 2.24
CA GLY A 172 -14.20 6.53 1.04
C GLY A 172 -13.05 5.68 0.52
N GLY A 173 -11.96 5.49 1.28
CA GLY A 173 -10.96 4.46 1.00
C GLY A 173 -11.27 3.18 1.75
N ASP A 174 -11.16 2.02 1.09
CA ASP A 174 -11.23 0.75 1.82
C ASP A 174 -10.13 0.74 2.88
N SER A 175 -10.52 0.39 4.10
CA SER A 175 -9.62 0.33 5.25
C SER A 175 -9.62 -1.08 5.80
N PHE A 176 -8.43 -1.57 6.13
CA PHE A 176 -8.26 -2.86 6.78
C PHE A 176 -7.62 -2.61 8.14
N THR A 177 -8.27 -3.07 9.19
CA THR A 177 -7.77 -2.99 10.56
C THR A 177 -7.29 -4.37 11.00
N GLN A 178 -6.06 -4.44 11.47
CA GLN A 178 -5.50 -5.62 12.12
C GLN A 178 -5.25 -5.29 13.60
N ASP A 179 -5.87 -6.09 14.46
CA ASP A 179 -5.74 -6.00 15.90
C ASP A 179 -4.49 -6.80 16.32
N ILE A 180 -3.50 -6.11 16.89
CA ILE A 180 -2.29 -6.76 17.45
C ILE A 180 -2.64 -7.08 18.91
N GLN A 181 -3.25 -8.24 19.10
CA GLN A 181 -3.46 -8.79 20.44
C GLN A 181 -2.09 -9.17 21.02
N ARG A 182 -1.77 -8.62 22.20
CA ARG A 182 -0.66 -9.10 23.03
C ARG A 182 -1.01 -10.52 23.48
N GLU A 183 -0.62 -11.53 22.73
CA GLU A 183 -0.52 -12.88 23.30
C GLU A 183 0.53 -12.81 24.41
N LYS A 184 0.02 -12.76 25.65
CA LYS A 184 0.72 -12.80 26.94
C LYS A 184 2.23 -13.04 26.82
N LEU A 185 2.99 -11.96 26.96
CA LEU A 185 4.35 -11.99 27.51
C LEU A 185 4.29 -12.39 28.99
#